data_AF-A0A2D3C6M9-F1
#
_entry.id   AF-A0A2D3C6M9-F1
#
_cell.length_a   1.000
_cell.length_b   1.000
_cell.length_c   1.000
_cell.angle_alpha   90.00
_cell.angle_beta   90.00
_cell.angle_gamma   90.00
#
_symmetry.space_group_name_H-M   'P 1'
#
loop_
_entity.id
_entity.type
_entity.pdbx_description
1 polymer ?
#
loop_
_entity_poly.entity_id
_entity_poly.type
_entity_poly.pdbx_seq_one_letter_code
_entity_poly.pdbx_strand_id
1 'polypeptide(L)'
;MKKQTQKSGIKAAFGKDITEYLRFYKMGLILISGLGIYLGLLGLYLIIVDNNYIPGIALFIAALLISPPPIGISNMIIRHFNIELSMGLKLGIATLLMFIAWWQLGF
;
A
#
# COMPACT_ATOMS: atom_id res chain seq x y z
N MET A 1 33.48 -17.53 -42.22
CA MET A 1 33.33 -16.61 -41.07
C MET A 1 32.65 -15.31 -41.52
N LYS A 2 31.41 -15.07 -41.13
CA LYS A 2 30.86 -13.70 -40.98
C LYS A 2 29.72 -13.74 -39.96
N LYS A 3 29.79 -12.78 -39.04
CA LYS A 3 29.18 -12.73 -37.70
C LYS A 3 27.70 -12.32 -37.74
N GLN A 4 26.92 -13.01 -36.91
CA GLN A 4 25.88 -12.48 -36.01
C GLN A 4 24.98 -11.34 -36.52
N THR A 5 23.79 -11.71 -37.02
CA THR A 5 22.58 -10.87 -37.01
C THR A 5 21.50 -11.56 -36.19
N GLN A 6 21.66 -11.57 -34.86
CA GLN A 6 20.62 -12.10 -33.95
C GLN A 6 20.69 -11.46 -32.56
N LYS A 7 20.84 -10.13 -32.47
CA LYS A 7 20.86 -9.38 -31.20
C LYS A 7 19.79 -8.28 -31.06
N SER A 8 18.85 -8.18 -32.01
CA SER A 8 17.80 -7.14 -32.00
C SER A 8 16.48 -7.61 -31.36
N GLY A 9 16.15 -8.91 -31.45
CA GLY A 9 14.84 -9.43 -30.99
C GLY A 9 14.65 -9.53 -29.47
N ILE A 10 15.72 -9.68 -28.68
CA ILE A 10 15.61 -9.97 -27.24
C ILE A 10 15.28 -8.72 -26.41
N LYS A 11 15.71 -7.53 -26.85
CA LYS A 11 15.43 -6.27 -26.13
C LYS A 11 14.01 -5.76 -26.30
N ALA A 12 13.34 -6.08 -27.41
CA ALA A 12 11.98 -5.60 -27.69
C ALA A 12 10.90 -6.39 -26.94
N ALA A 13 11.13 -7.69 -26.66
CA ALA A 13 10.21 -8.50 -25.85
C ALA A 13 10.24 -8.09 -24.37
N PHE A 14 11.43 -7.89 -23.79
CA PHE A 14 11.59 -7.49 -22.39
C PHE A 14 11.04 -6.09 -22.05
N GLY A 15 11.04 -5.15 -23.00
CA GLY A 15 10.54 -3.79 -22.76
C GLY A 15 9.02 -3.71 -22.61
N LYS A 16 8.28 -4.61 -23.27
CA LYS A 16 6.80 -4.66 -23.23
C LYS A 16 6.31 -5.24 -21.90
N ASP A 17 6.95 -6.29 -21.41
CA ASP A 17 6.58 -6.93 -20.14
C ASP A 17 6.90 -6.03 -18.93
N ILE A 18 8.02 -5.31 -18.94
CA ILE A 18 8.40 -4.39 -17.86
C ILE A 18 7.43 -3.20 -17.79
N THR A 19 7.05 -2.64 -18.95
CA THR A 19 6.09 -1.50 -18.98
C THR A 19 4.70 -1.92 -18.53
N GLU A 20 4.27 -3.14 -18.89
CA GLU A 20 3.01 -3.70 -18.43
C GLU A 20 3.03 -3.96 -16.92
N TYR A 21 4.08 -4.57 -16.38
CA TYR A 21 4.29 -4.76 -14.94
C TYR A 21 4.28 -3.42 -14.16
N LEU A 22 4.97 -2.40 -14.68
CA LEU A 22 5.02 -1.07 -14.06
C LEU A 22 3.64 -0.41 -14.04
N ARG A 23 2.84 -0.65 -15.08
CA ARG A 23 1.46 -0.14 -15.20
C ARG A 23 0.53 -0.83 -14.21
N PHE A 24 0.65 -2.15 -14.04
CA PHE A 24 -0.04 -2.89 -12.99
C PHE A 24 0.35 -2.41 -11.59
N TYR A 25 1.63 -2.22 -11.33
CA TYR A 25 2.12 -1.71 -10.05
C TYR A 25 1.58 -0.30 -9.74
N LYS A 26 1.57 0.59 -10.74
CA LYS A 26 1.02 1.94 -10.61
C LYS A 26 -0.49 1.93 -10.35
N MET A 27 -1.25 1.08 -11.05
CA MET A 27 -2.69 0.88 -10.80
C MET A 27 -2.93 0.34 -9.38
N GLY A 28 -2.14 -0.65 -8.96
CA GLY A 28 -2.21 -1.21 -7.61
C GLY A 28 -1.94 -0.16 -6.53
N LEU A 29 -0.94 0.71 -6.72
CA LEU A 29 -0.68 1.83 -5.82
C LEU A 29 -1.88 2.78 -5.72
N ILE A 30 -2.52 3.13 -6.83
CA ILE A 30 -3.70 4.02 -6.83
C ILE A 30 -4.85 3.38 -6.04
N LEU A 31 -5.10 2.09 -6.25
CA LEU A 31 -6.15 1.35 -5.51
C LEU A 31 -5.87 1.30 -4.01
N ILE A 32 -4.63 0.96 -3.63
CA ILE A 32 -4.20 0.87 -2.24
C ILE A 32 -4.25 2.25 -1.56
N SER A 33 -3.83 3.32 -2.25
CA SER A 33 -3.96 4.69 -1.77
C SER A 33 -5.42 5.11 -1.59
N GLY A 34 -6.29 4.80 -2.56
CA GLY A 34 -7.72 5.10 -2.46
C GLY A 34 -8.38 4.38 -1.29
N LEU A 35 -8.08 3.09 -1.11
CA LEU A 35 -8.53 2.29 0.03
C LEU A 35 -8.02 2.88 1.35
N GLY A 36 -6.74 3.23 1.43
CA GLY A 36 -6.16 3.85 2.62
C GLY A 36 -6.85 5.17 2.98
N ILE A 37 -7.08 6.04 2.01
CA ILE A 37 -7.80 7.31 2.23
C ILE A 37 -9.22 7.05 2.74
N TYR A 38 -9.94 6.11 2.11
CA TYR A 38 -11.29 5.75 2.52
C TYR A 38 -11.34 5.24 3.97
N LEU A 39 -10.46 4.29 4.32
CA LEU A 39 -10.35 3.76 5.68
C LEU A 39 -9.97 4.84 6.70
N GLY A 40 -9.08 5.76 6.32
CA GLY A 40 -8.63 6.85 7.20
C GLY A 40 -9.75 7.85 7.49
N LEU A 41 -10.50 8.26 6.46
CA LEU A 41 -11.65 9.15 6.61
C LEU A 41 -12.78 8.49 7.40
N LEU A 42 -13.07 7.21 7.11
CA LEU A 42 -14.07 6.45 7.85
C LEU A 42 -13.67 6.29 9.33
N GLY A 43 -12.40 5.99 9.60
CA GLY A 43 -11.88 5.91 10.96
C GLY A 43 -11.99 7.23 11.72
N LEU A 44 -11.62 8.34 11.09
CA LEU A 44 -11.78 9.69 11.64
C LEU A 44 -13.24 10.04 11.90
N TYR A 45 -14.14 9.70 10.97
CA TYR A 45 -15.58 9.90 11.14
C TYR A 45 -16.11 9.16 12.37
N LEU A 46 -15.74 7.88 12.53
CA LEU A 46 -16.15 7.08 13.69
C LEU A 46 -15.64 7.67 15.02
N ILE A 47 -14.41 8.22 15.02
CA ILE A 47 -13.82 8.86 16.21
C ILE A 47 -14.52 10.18 16.54
N ILE A 48 -14.70 11.06 15.54
CA ILE A 48 -15.10 12.45 15.75
C ILE A 48 -16.63 12.60 15.83
N VAL A 49 -17.35 11.91 14.96
CA VAL A 49 -18.81 12.07 14.81
C VAL A 49 -19.56 11.05 15.67
N ASP A 50 -19.18 9.78 15.57
CA ASP A 50 -19.93 8.70 16.24
C ASP A 50 -19.38 8.38 17.65
N ASN A 51 -18.27 9.00 18.07
CA ASN A 51 -17.54 8.69 19.31
C ASN A 51 -17.24 7.19 19.50
N ASN A 52 -17.13 6.45 18.39
CA ASN A 52 -16.85 5.03 18.38
C ASN A 52 -15.35 4.77 18.15
N TYR A 53 -14.59 4.91 19.23
CA TYR A 53 -13.12 4.93 19.18
C TYR A 53 -12.48 3.62 18.77
N ILE A 54 -13.03 2.47 19.15
CA ILE A 54 -12.38 1.16 18.90
C ILE A 54 -12.26 0.87 17.39
N PRO A 55 -13.36 0.78 16.61
CA PRO A 55 -13.28 0.60 15.17
C PRO A 55 -12.66 1.82 14.48
N GLY A 56 -12.88 3.02 15.01
CA GLY A 56 -12.34 4.24 14.43
C GLY A 56 -10.80 4.30 14.45
N ILE A 57 -10.19 4.04 15.61
CA ILE A 57 -8.72 3.98 15.76
C ILE A 57 -8.15 2.83 14.94
N ALA A 58 -8.81 1.66 14.95
CA ALA A 58 -8.36 0.50 14.19
C ALA A 58 -8.30 0.79 12.67
N LEU A 59 -9.37 1.38 12.11
CA LEU A 59 -9.41 1.74 10.68
C LEU A 59 -8.41 2.85 10.33
N PHE A 60 -8.25 3.83 11.23
CA PHE A 60 -7.29 4.91 11.02
C PHE A 60 -5.83 4.41 11.01
N ILE A 61 -5.46 3.53 11.94
CA ILE A 61 -4.11 2.95 11.96
C ILE A 61 -3.92 2.00 10.76
N ALA A 62 -4.93 1.21 10.39
CA ALA A 62 -4.88 0.36 9.20
C ALA A 62 -4.64 1.20 7.92
N ALA A 63 -5.31 2.35 7.81
CA ALA A 63 -5.10 3.30 6.72
C ALA A 63 -3.64 3.79 6.64
N LEU A 64 -3.05 4.18 7.77
CA LEU A 64 -1.65 4.63 7.82
C LEU A 64 -0.66 3.52 7.43
N LEU A 65 -0.96 2.27 7.74
CA LEU A 65 -0.10 1.12 7.42
C LEU A 65 -0.20 0.68 5.96
N ILE A 66 -1.41 0.72 5.39
CA ILE A 66 -1.70 0.29 4.01
C ILE A 66 -1.35 1.39 3.02
N SER A 67 -1.63 2.64 3.37
CA SER A 67 -1.34 3.76 2.48
C SER A 67 0.18 3.81 2.24
N PRO A 68 0.63 3.75 0.98
CA PRO A 68 2.04 3.91 0.69
C PRO A 68 2.44 5.32 1.15
N PRO A 69 3.35 5.49 2.12
CA PRO A 69 3.78 6.81 2.51
C PRO A 69 4.38 7.48 1.28
N PRO A 70 4.16 8.79 1.07
CA PRO A 70 4.91 9.55 0.08
C PRO A 70 6.39 9.23 0.22
N ILE A 71 7.10 8.99 -0.90
CA ILE A 71 8.49 8.51 -0.92
C ILE A 71 9.42 9.34 -0.01
N GLY A 72 9.16 10.65 0.09
CA GLY A 72 9.86 11.55 1.01
C GLY A 72 9.67 11.22 2.49
N ILE A 73 8.46 10.84 2.90
CA ILE A 73 8.13 10.46 4.29
C ILE A 73 8.72 9.10 4.63
N SER A 74 8.65 8.12 3.72
CA SER A 74 9.32 6.82 3.90
C SER A 74 10.82 6.97 4.14
N ASN A 75 11.50 7.80 3.35
CA ASN A 75 12.94 8.08 3.53
C ASN A 75 13.25 8.80 4.84
N MET A 76 12.35 9.66 5.32
CA MET A 76 12.52 10.32 6.63
C MET A 76 12.37 9.33 7.78
N ILE A 77 11.35 8.45 7.74
CA ILE A 77 11.09 7.47 8.81
C ILE A 77 12.23 6.47 8.94
N ILE A 78 12.72 5.92 7.81
CA ILE A 78 13.83 4.95 7.82
C ILE A 78 15.08 5.59 8.45
N ARG A 79 15.37 6.85 8.10
CA ARG A 79 16.53 7.57 8.63
C ARG A 79 16.40 7.96 10.11
N HIS A 80 15.20 8.30 10.57
CA HIS A 80 15.00 8.77 11.95
C HIS A 80 14.78 7.64 12.95
N PHE A 81 14.04 6.60 12.57
CA PHE A 81 13.62 5.56 13.49
C PHE A 81 14.41 4.26 13.35
N ASN A 82 15.14 4.06 12.25
CA ASN A 82 15.84 2.80 11.93
C ASN A 82 14.93 1.55 12.05
N ILE A 83 13.62 1.76 11.87
CA ILE A 83 12.59 0.73 11.93
C ILE A 83 12.14 0.46 10.50
N GLU A 84 12.64 -0.63 9.91
CA GLU A 84 12.10 -1.19 8.67
C GLU A 84 10.99 -2.19 9.01
N LEU A 85 9.75 -1.70 9.11
CA LEU A 85 8.61 -2.62 9.14
C LEU A 85 8.49 -3.28 7.75
N SER A 86 8.65 -4.60 7.70
CA SER A 86 8.46 -5.36 6.47
C SER A 86 7.04 -5.16 5.93
N MET A 87 6.89 -5.14 4.61
CA MET A 87 5.60 -4.94 3.96
C MET A 87 4.56 -5.99 4.40
N GLY A 88 5.01 -7.23 4.58
CA GLY A 88 4.16 -8.33 5.06
C GLY A 88 3.66 -8.10 6.49
N LEU A 89 4.50 -7.57 7.38
CA LEU A 89 4.09 -7.26 8.75
C LEU A 89 3.08 -6.11 8.79
N LYS A 90 3.28 -5.05 7.99
CA LYS A 90 2.32 -3.93 7.87
C LYS A 90 0.95 -4.42 7.39
N LEU A 91 0.94 -5.25 6.34
CA LEU A 91 -0.28 -5.86 5.81
C LEU A 91 -0.96 -6.76 6.85
N GLY A 92 -0.19 -7.59 7.56
CA GLY A 92 -0.72 -8.47 8.61
C GLY A 92 -1.40 -7.69 9.74
N ILE A 93 -0.73 -6.67 10.26
CA ILE A 93 -1.29 -5.80 11.31
C ILE A 93 -2.52 -5.06 10.80
N ALA A 94 -2.46 -4.47 9.61
CA ALA A 94 -3.59 -3.75 9.04
C ALA A 94 -4.80 -4.65 8.78
N THR A 95 -4.58 -5.89 8.35
CA THR A 95 -5.65 -6.88 8.16
C THR A 95 -6.33 -7.23 9.48
N LEU A 96 -5.54 -7.45 10.54
CA LEU A 96 -6.08 -7.71 11.89
C LEU A 96 -6.90 -6.51 12.40
N LEU A 97 -6.41 -5.29 12.21
CA LEU A 97 -7.12 -4.07 12.62
C LEU A 97 -8.42 -3.88 11.85
N MET A 98 -8.43 -4.13 10.53
CA MET A 98 -9.66 -4.13 9.73
C MET A 98 -10.64 -5.19 10.22
N PHE A 99 -10.16 -6.39 10.61
CA PHE A 99 -11.01 -7.44 11.17
C PHE A 99 -11.62 -7.05 12.52
N ILE A 100 -10.85 -6.42 13.41
CA ILE A 100 -11.35 -5.90 14.69
C ILE A 100 -12.42 -4.83 14.45
N ALA A 101 -12.17 -3.91 13.52
CA ALA A 101 -13.14 -2.88 13.17
C ALA A 101 -14.42 -3.47 12.58
N TRP A 102 -14.29 -4.44 11.66
CA TRP A 102 -15.43 -5.17 11.08
C TRP A 102 -16.29 -5.82 12.15
N TRP A 103 -15.66 -6.57 13.07
CA TRP A 103 -16.35 -7.26 14.16
C TRP A 103 -17.10 -6.30 15.08
N GLN A 104 -16.51 -5.15 15.40
CA GLN A 104 -17.11 -4.13 16.27
C GLN A 104 -18.24 -3.34 15.60
N LEU A 105 -18.21 -3.19 14.27
CA LEU A 105 -19.26 -2.51 13.51
C LEU A 105 -20.48 -3.40 13.24
N GLY A 106 -20.40 -4.70 13.54
CA GLY A 106 -21.54 -5.62 13.49
C GLY A 106 -21.98 -6.02 12.09
N PHE A 107 -21.06 -6.01 11.12
CA PHE A 107 -21.31 -6.51 9.75
C PHE A 107 -21.19 -8.03 9.63
#